data_AF-A0A1Y1X0S8-F1
#
_entry.id   AF-A0A1Y1X0S8-F1
#
_cell.length_a   1.000
_cell.length_b   1.000
_cell.length_c   1.000
_cell.angle_alpha   90.00
_cell.angle_beta   90.00
_cell.angle_gamma   90.00
#
_symmetry.space_group_name_H-M   'P 1'
#
loop_
_entity.id
_entity.type
_entity.pdbx_description
1 polymer ?
#
loop_
_entity_poly.entity_id
_entity_poly.type
_entity_poly.pdbx_seq_one_letter_code
_entity_poly.pdbx_strand_id
1 'polypeptide(L)'
;MLSCYNIESNAPPSPRIGHSIHYLKKRKEIVLFGGASIEEGTSNEIYLYNLKKNAWTKQKVIYKEVNGKLSTIPEPRYEHTGVIVENNRGEEELFIFGGTNGVKLLNDSFMYNFE
;
A
#
# COMPACT_ATOMS: atom_id res chain seq x y z
N MET A 1 24.53 14.63 14.48
CA MET A 1 23.44 14.73 15.48
C MET A 1 22.16 14.25 14.81
N LEU A 2 21.41 13.34 15.42
CA LEU A 2 20.14 12.84 14.90
C LEU A 2 19.02 13.52 15.70
N SER A 3 18.06 14.14 15.03
CA SER A 3 16.87 14.72 15.65
C SER A 3 15.63 13.96 15.22
N CYS A 4 14.75 13.64 16.17
CA CYS A 4 13.43 13.07 15.91
C CYS A 4 12.39 14.14 16.23
N TYR A 5 11.37 14.28 15.38
CA TYR A 5 10.26 15.22 15.59
C TYR A 5 8.96 14.61 15.07
N ASN A 6 7.84 15.05 15.66
CA ASN A 6 6.51 14.60 15.27
C ASN A 6 6.04 15.28 13.99
N ILE A 7 5.29 14.56 13.16
CA ILE A 7 4.59 15.10 12.00
C ILE A 7 3.09 14.94 12.26
N GLU A 8 2.35 16.05 12.30
CA GLU A 8 0.89 16.04 12.32
C GLU A 8 0.39 16.12 10.88
N SER A 9 0.06 14.97 10.30
CA SER A 9 -0.42 14.87 8.92
C SER A 9 -1.93 15.03 8.82
N ASN A 10 -2.42 15.57 7.71
CA ASN A 10 -3.84 15.65 7.41
C ASN A 10 -4.41 14.29 6.99
N ALA A 11 -5.59 13.96 7.53
CA ALA A 11 -6.40 12.78 7.20
C ALA A 11 -5.64 11.42 7.26
N PRO A 12 -4.87 11.13 8.33
CA PRO A 12 -4.10 9.90 8.42
C PRO A 12 -5.01 8.64 8.38
N PRO A 13 -4.51 7.51 7.86
CA PRO A 13 -5.20 6.22 7.99
C PRO A 13 -5.43 5.88 9.46
N SER A 14 -6.42 5.03 9.74
CA SER A 14 -6.65 4.52 11.10
C SER A 14 -5.38 3.85 11.69
N PRO A 15 -5.15 3.95 13.01
CA PRO A 15 -4.04 3.25 13.67
C PRO A 15 -4.04 1.76 13.34
N ARG A 16 -2.90 1.25 12.86
CA ARG A 16 -2.81 -0.11 12.31
C ARG A 16 -1.44 -0.76 12.49
N ILE A 17 -1.40 -2.08 12.52
CA ILE A 17 -0.19 -2.92 12.60
C ILE A 17 -0.01 -3.78 11.35
N GLY A 18 1.19 -4.33 11.15
CA GLY A 18 1.50 -5.25 10.06
C GLY A 18 1.27 -4.69 8.65
N HIS A 19 1.19 -3.37 8.51
CA HIS A 19 1.11 -2.69 7.23
C HIS A 19 2.53 -2.53 6.64
N SER A 20 2.62 -2.26 5.35
CA SER A 20 3.88 -1.89 4.72
C SER A 20 3.81 -0.46 4.17
N ILE A 21 4.97 0.22 4.16
CA ILE A 21 5.12 1.57 3.58
C ILE A 21 6.31 1.60 2.62
N HIS A 22 6.15 2.33 1.51
CA HIS A 22 7.18 2.44 0.49
C HIS A 22 7.22 3.81 -0.15
N TYR A 23 8.42 4.26 -0.54
CA TYR A 23 8.60 5.56 -1.17
C TYR A 23 8.53 5.47 -2.70
N LEU A 24 7.60 6.21 -3.30
CA LEU A 24 7.48 6.42 -4.74
C LEU A 24 8.31 7.64 -5.13
N LYS A 25 9.53 7.40 -5.60
CA LYS A 25 10.52 8.45 -5.85
C LYS A 25 10.11 9.39 -6.97
N LYS A 26 9.49 8.87 -8.04
CA LYS A 26 9.06 9.68 -9.20
C LYS A 26 7.89 10.57 -8.85
N ARG A 27 6.98 10.09 -7.99
CA ARG A 27 5.80 10.85 -7.51
C ARG A 27 6.10 11.75 -6.30
N LYS A 28 7.18 11.46 -5.56
CA LYS A 28 7.50 12.07 -4.25
C LYS A 28 6.38 11.83 -3.23
N GLU A 29 5.86 10.63 -3.21
CA GLU A 29 4.78 10.19 -2.33
C GLU A 29 5.20 8.94 -1.57
N ILE A 30 4.56 8.67 -0.44
CA ILE A 30 4.72 7.39 0.27
C ILE A 30 3.43 6.61 0.08
N VAL A 31 3.54 5.36 -0.34
CA VAL A 31 2.40 4.44 -0.37
C VAL A 31 2.37 3.64 0.93
N LEU A 32 1.18 3.49 1.50
CA LEU A 32 0.86 2.52 2.54
C LEU A 32 -0.09 1.48 1.96
N PHE A 33 0.16 0.21 2.25
CA PHE A 33 -0.74 -0.89 1.88
C PHE A 33 -1.13 -1.76 3.09
N GLY A 34 -2.43 -2.06 3.16
CA GLY A 34 -3.02 -3.04 4.06
C GLY A 34 -2.83 -2.76 5.55
N GLY A 35 -2.59 -3.83 6.30
CA GLY A 35 -2.49 -3.82 7.76
C GLY A 35 -3.80 -4.18 8.47
N ALA A 36 -3.72 -4.24 9.79
CA ALA A 36 -4.87 -4.52 10.66
C ALA A 36 -5.06 -3.38 11.66
N SER A 37 -6.28 -2.88 11.73
CA SER A 37 -6.77 -1.87 12.67
C SER A 37 -7.78 -2.51 13.63
N ILE A 38 -7.86 -1.99 14.86
CA ILE A 38 -8.91 -2.40 15.80
C ILE A 38 -10.29 -1.97 15.30
N GLU A 39 -10.37 -0.78 14.68
CA GLU A 39 -11.64 -0.17 14.27
C GLU A 39 -12.11 -0.67 12.90
N GLU A 40 -11.19 -0.85 11.96
CA GLU A 40 -11.49 -1.20 10.56
C GLU A 40 -11.22 -2.68 10.25
N GLY A 41 -10.62 -3.42 11.19
CA GLY A 41 -10.18 -4.80 10.98
C GLY A 41 -9.00 -4.90 10.02
N THR A 42 -8.84 -6.07 9.40
CA THR A 42 -7.82 -6.30 8.38
C THR A 42 -8.21 -5.61 7.07
N SER A 43 -7.25 -4.94 6.43
CA SER A 43 -7.47 -4.12 5.23
C SER A 43 -6.53 -4.51 4.08
N ASN A 44 -6.94 -4.22 2.84
CA ASN A 44 -6.12 -4.20 1.62
C ASN A 44 -6.07 -2.79 0.99
N GLU A 45 -6.39 -1.77 1.77
CA GLU A 45 -6.47 -0.40 1.28
C GLU A 45 -5.10 0.15 0.94
N ILE A 46 -5.10 1.07 -0.03
CA ILE A 46 -3.94 1.85 -0.41
C ILE A 46 -4.16 3.29 0.02
N TYR A 47 -3.18 3.85 0.70
CA TYR A 47 -3.10 5.27 0.97
C TYR A 47 -1.85 5.85 0.34
N LEU A 48 -1.96 7.05 -0.22
CA LEU A 48 -0.82 7.84 -0.67
C LEU A 48 -0.64 9.04 0.25
N TYR A 49 0.56 9.21 0.77
CA TYR A 49 0.96 10.39 1.51
C TYR A 49 1.73 11.33 0.61
N ASN A 50 1.17 12.51 0.39
CA ASN A 50 1.82 13.54 -0.40
C ASN A 50 2.73 14.40 0.48
N LEU A 51 4.05 14.28 0.29
CA LEU A 51 5.05 14.99 1.10
C LEU A 51 4.92 16.52 1.05
N LYS A 52 4.45 17.08 -0.07
CA LYS A 52 4.29 18.53 -0.23
C LYS A 52 3.03 19.03 0.47
N LYS A 53 1.95 18.26 0.43
CA LYS A 53 0.66 18.64 1.01
C LYS A 53 0.53 18.24 2.49
N ASN A 54 1.46 17.43 3.01
CA ASN A 54 1.37 16.85 4.35
C ASN A 54 -0.01 16.21 4.58
N ALA A 55 -0.46 15.40 3.62
CA ALA A 55 -1.80 14.87 3.58
C ALA A 55 -1.83 13.46 3.01
N TRP A 56 -2.60 12.60 3.66
CA TRP A 56 -2.92 11.28 3.15
C TRP A 56 -4.15 11.33 2.25
N THR A 57 -4.22 10.42 1.29
CA THR A 57 -5.39 10.22 0.45
C THR A 57 -5.60 8.73 0.23
N LYS A 58 -6.76 8.22 0.65
CA LYS A 58 -7.20 6.86 0.38
C LYS A 58 -7.44 6.71 -1.13
N GLN A 59 -6.78 5.73 -1.74
CA GLN A 59 -6.90 5.47 -3.16
C GLN A 59 -8.02 4.47 -3.44
N LYS A 60 -8.75 4.70 -4.54
CA LYS A 60 -9.69 3.72 -5.07
C LYS A 60 -8.94 2.73 -5.94
N VAL A 61 -8.92 1.46 -5.56
CA VAL A 61 -8.37 0.39 -6.41
C VAL A 61 -9.41 0.02 -7.47
N ILE A 62 -8.99 -0.01 -8.74
CA ILE A 62 -9.84 -0.34 -9.89
C ILE A 62 -9.40 -1.69 -10.45
N TYR A 63 -10.38 -2.53 -10.81
CA TYR A 63 -10.14 -3.79 -11.47
C TYR A 63 -9.76 -3.53 -12.94
N LYS A 64 -8.62 -4.07 -13.39
CA LYS A 64 -8.21 -4.03 -14.80
C LYS A 64 -8.53 -5.37 -15.45
N GLU A 65 -9.08 -5.35 -16.66
CA GLU A 65 -9.20 -6.58 -17.45
C GLU A 65 -7.84 -6.93 -18.06
N VAL A 66 -7.38 -8.16 -17.83
CA VAL A 66 -6.13 -8.69 -18.36
C VAL A 66 -6.45 -10.02 -19.04
N ASN A 67 -6.24 -10.10 -20.36
CA ASN A 67 -6.48 -11.29 -21.17
C ASN A 67 -7.91 -11.87 -21.01
N GLY A 68 -8.94 -11.01 -21.01
CA GLY A 68 -10.33 -11.47 -20.86
C GLY A 68 -10.76 -11.79 -19.43
N LYS A 69 -9.92 -11.50 -18.42
CA LYS A 69 -10.23 -11.75 -17.01
C LYS A 69 -9.99 -10.50 -16.17
N LEU A 70 -10.95 -10.14 -15.32
CA LEU A 70 -10.78 -9.09 -14.32
C LEU A 70 -9.63 -9.42 -13.37
N SER A 71 -8.77 -8.44 -13.11
CA SER A 71 -7.67 -8.53 -12.15
C SER A 71 -8.20 -8.90 -10.78
N THR A 72 -7.47 -9.74 -10.05
CA THR A 72 -7.80 -10.02 -8.65
C THR A 72 -7.15 -8.96 -7.77
N ILE A 73 -7.94 -8.37 -6.87
CA ILE A 73 -7.40 -7.52 -5.80
C ILE A 73 -7.02 -8.47 -4.65
N PRO A 74 -5.88 -8.27 -3.97
CA PRO A 74 -5.53 -9.08 -2.82
C PRO A 74 -6.64 -9.06 -1.78
N GLU A 75 -6.89 -10.21 -1.15
CA GLU A 75 -7.62 -10.24 0.12
C GLU A 75 -6.97 -9.28 1.14
N PRO A 76 -7.75 -8.64 2.03
CA PRO A 76 -7.23 -7.89 3.16
C PRO A 76 -6.13 -8.65 3.90
N ARG A 77 -5.00 -7.99 4.18
CA ARG A 77 -3.82 -8.65 4.76
C ARG A 77 -2.93 -7.75 5.61
N TYR A 78 -2.28 -8.35 6.59
CA TYR A 78 -1.26 -7.76 7.45
C TYR A 78 -0.06 -8.72 7.60
N GLU A 79 1.06 -8.24 8.15
CA GLU A 79 2.36 -8.93 8.19
C GLU A 79 2.86 -9.39 6.80
N HIS A 80 2.42 -8.70 5.75
CA HIS A 80 2.91 -8.92 4.38
C HIS A 80 4.18 -8.10 4.16
N THR A 81 4.87 -8.38 3.05
CA THR A 81 5.99 -7.56 2.58
C THR A 81 5.69 -6.93 1.23
N GLY A 82 6.44 -5.89 0.89
CA GLY A 82 6.39 -5.30 -0.43
C GLY A 82 7.68 -4.57 -0.78
N VAL A 83 7.81 -4.23 -2.06
CA VAL A 83 8.92 -3.42 -2.61
C VAL A 83 8.42 -2.59 -3.79
N ILE A 84 9.05 -1.42 -4.00
CA ILE A 84 8.89 -0.68 -5.26
C ILE A 84 9.82 -1.29 -6.30
N VAL A 85 9.26 -1.60 -7.46
CA VAL A 85 9.98 -2.05 -8.64
C VAL A 85 9.77 -1.07 -9.78
N GLU A 86 10.72 -1.00 -10.70
CA GLU A 86 10.58 -0.24 -11.93
C GLU A 86 10.24 -1.21 -13.07
N ASN A 87 9.15 -0.95 -13.80
CA ASN A 87 8.76 -1.78 -14.94
C ASN A 87 9.56 -1.41 -16.22
N ASN A 88 9.35 -2.15 -17.31
CA ASN A 88 10.08 -1.95 -18.58
C ASN A 88 9.83 -0.58 -19.25
N ARG A 89 8.82 0.18 -18.80
CA ARG A 89 8.53 1.55 -19.28
C ARG A 89 9.15 2.61 -18.38
N GLY A 90 9.84 2.21 -17.31
CA GLY A 90 10.38 3.14 -16.32
C GLY A 90 9.30 3.67 -15.38
N GLU A 91 8.24 2.93 -15.09
CA GLU A 91 7.21 3.34 -14.13
C GLU A 91 7.40 2.62 -12.80
N GLU A 92 7.12 3.30 -11.69
CA GLU A 92 7.18 2.69 -10.35
C GLU A 92 5.90 1.88 -10.09
N GLU A 93 6.08 0.63 -9.68
CA GLU A 93 5.01 -0.28 -9.29
C GLU A 93 5.29 -0.87 -7.90
N LEU A 94 4.25 -1.14 -7.12
CA LEU A 94 4.36 -1.77 -5.82
C LEU A 94 4.09 -3.27 -5.95
N PHE A 95 5.12 -4.07 -5.68
CA PHE A 95 5.01 -5.51 -5.54
C PHE A 95 4.68 -5.87 -4.09
N ILE A 96 3.67 -6.69 -3.87
CA ILE A 96 3.26 -7.23 -2.55
C ILE A 96 3.37 -8.74 -2.57
N PHE A 97 3.87 -9.34 -1.48
CA PHE A 97 3.94 -10.77 -1.29
C PHE A 97 3.47 -11.22 0.09
N GLY A 98 2.66 -12.28 0.10
CA GLY A 98 2.32 -13.05 1.30
C GLY A 98 1.54 -12.29 2.37
N GLY A 99 1.85 -12.58 3.63
CA GLY A 99 1.16 -12.09 4.83
C GLY A 99 0.06 -13.04 5.31
N THR A 100 -0.89 -12.52 6.09
CA THR A 100 -2.07 -13.25 6.54
C THR A 100 -3.31 -12.38 6.51
N ASN A 101 -4.46 -12.98 6.27
CA ASN A 101 -5.77 -12.32 6.39
C ASN A 101 -6.42 -12.53 7.78
N GLY A 102 -5.71 -13.16 8.72
CA GLY A 102 -6.23 -13.55 10.05
C GLY A 102 -6.86 -14.94 10.11
N VAL A 103 -7.07 -15.60 8.97
CA VAL A 103 -7.59 -16.98 8.87
C VAL A 103 -6.55 -17.94 8.31
N LYS A 104 -5.80 -17.51 7.29
CA LYS A 104 -4.79 -18.30 6.60
C LYS A 104 -3.53 -17.49 6.33
N LEU A 105 -2.41 -18.19 6.19
CA LEU A 105 -1.21 -17.62 5.58
C LEU A 105 -1.41 -17.50 4.07
N LEU A 106 -0.86 -16.44 3.50
CA LEU A 106 -0.95 -16.11 2.09
C LEU A 106 0.42 -16.30 1.44
N ASN A 107 0.44 -16.76 0.19
CA ASN A 107 1.65 -16.97 -0.61
C ASN A 107 1.52 -16.43 -2.04
N ASP A 108 0.52 -15.57 -2.25
CA ASP A 108 0.21 -14.91 -3.52
C ASP A 108 0.99 -13.59 -3.67
N SER A 109 1.06 -13.11 -4.91
CA SER A 109 1.77 -11.89 -5.29
C SER A 109 0.85 -10.94 -6.04
N PHE A 110 1.02 -9.63 -5.81
CA PHE A 110 0.25 -8.60 -6.51
C PHE A 110 1.16 -7.46 -6.94
N MET A 111 0.82 -6.84 -8.06
CA MET A 111 1.46 -5.63 -8.56
C MET A 111 0.44 -4.50 -8.64
N TYR A 112 0.78 -3.35 -8.05
CA TYR A 112 0.01 -2.12 -8.15
C TYR A 112 0.75 -1.10 -8.99
N ASN A 113 0.08 -0.58 -10.02
CA ASN A 113 0.58 0.53 -10.82
C ASN A 113 -0.07 1.84 -10.35
N PHE A 114 0.69 2.94 -10.42
CA PHE A 114 0.34 4.25 -9.88
C PHE A 114 0.13 5.34 -10.93
N GLU A 115 0.10 4.96 -12.22
CA GLU A 115 -0.28 5.83 -13.35
C GLU A 115 -1.78 6.14 -13.39
#